data_AF-A0A1G0XYF1-F1
#
_entry.id   AF-A0A1G0XYF1-F1
#
_cell.length_a   1.000
_cell.length_b   1.000
_cell.length_c   1.000
_cell.angle_alpha   90.00
_cell.angle_beta   90.00
_cell.angle_gamma   90.00
#
_symmetry.space_group_name_H-M   'P 1'
#
loop_
_entity.id
_entity.type
_entity.pdbx_description
1 polymer ?
#
loop_
_entity_poly.entity_id
_entity_poly.type
_entity_poly.pdbx_seq_one_letter_code
_entity_poly.pdbx_strand_id
1 'polypeptide(L)'
;MNFSFDSAKMPKIALLLTIPIVLLMWILPTEYFQGAAMGWIENTLGRQEIKEWGYNQPAWHNDYKSILLDKYKVYIFHSGEGSFISLKKSRYYEGYNLTMKKMLIKKYGKDIFLECEKEAAERVDQRNKILKSSPSPE
;
A
#
# COMPACT_ATOMS: atom_id res chain seq x y z
N MET A 1 19.53 35.31 22.44
CA MET A 1 20.56 34.27 22.22
C MET A 1 20.92 34.30 20.74
N ASN A 2 22.09 34.83 20.41
CA ASN A 2 22.60 34.86 19.03
C ASN A 2 23.46 33.61 18.82
N PHE A 3 22.98 32.65 18.03
CA PHE A 3 23.80 31.53 17.58
C PHE A 3 24.70 32.02 16.44
N SER A 4 25.94 32.37 16.78
CA SER A 4 26.98 32.63 15.78
C SER A 4 27.49 31.28 15.27
N PHE A 5 27.11 30.93 14.04
CA PHE A 5 27.62 29.73 13.36
C PHE A 5 29.02 30.04 12.80
N ASP A 6 30.06 29.65 13.53
CA ASP A 6 31.45 29.75 13.08
C ASP A 6 31.71 28.69 11.97
N SER A 7 31.53 29.10 10.71
CA SER A 7 31.67 28.25 9.52
C SER A 7 33.07 27.63 9.34
N ALA A 8 34.08 28.07 10.09
CA ALA A 8 35.49 27.73 9.85
C ALA A 8 35.95 26.40 10.50
N LYS A 9 35.11 25.74 11.29
CA LYS A 9 35.48 24.49 12.00
C LYS A 9 34.44 23.38 11.79
N MET A 10 33.98 23.15 10.56
CA MET A 10 33.35 21.86 10.29
C MET A 10 34.43 20.78 10.29
N PRO A 11 34.40 19.80 11.22
CA PRO A 11 35.37 18.72 11.23
C PRO A 11 35.26 17.98 9.90
N LYS A 12 36.38 17.63 9.25
CA LYS A 12 36.42 16.93 7.96
C LYS A 12 35.51 15.69 7.91
N ILE A 13 35.27 15.08 9.08
CA ILE A 13 34.34 13.97 9.32
C ILE A 13 32.87 14.35 9.05
N ALA A 14 32.43 15.56 9.43
CA ALA A 14 31.07 16.03 9.18
C ALA A 14 30.81 16.16 7.67
N LEU A 15 31.78 16.70 6.91
CA LEU A 15 31.69 16.79 5.45
C LEU A 15 31.58 15.41 4.80
N LEU A 16 32.38 14.45 5.29
CA LEU A 16 32.42 13.06 4.82
C LEU A 16 31.12 12.29 5.08
N LEU A 17 30.37 12.65 6.12
CA LEU A 17 29.05 12.08 6.42
C LEU A 17 27.91 12.80 5.71
N THR A 18 28.02 14.11 5.46
CA THR A 18 26.97 14.86 4.75
C THR A 18 26.79 14.44 3.31
N ILE A 19 27.87 14.18 2.56
CA ILE A 19 27.80 13.76 1.14
C ILE A 19 26.99 12.46 0.97
N PRO A 20 27.27 11.36 1.68
CA PRO A 20 26.47 10.15 1.56
C PRO A 20 25.04 10.31 2.06
N ILE A 21 24.78 11.14 3.08
CA ILE A 21 23.42 11.43 3.55
C ILE A 21 22.63 12.20 2.48
N VAL A 22 23.22 13.22 1.85
CA VAL A 22 22.58 13.99 0.78
C VAL A 22 22.37 13.11 -0.46
N LEU A 23 23.34 12.27 -0.82
CA LEU A 23 23.18 11.28 -1.89
C LEU A 23 22.09 10.26 -1.55
N LEU A 24 22.02 9.78 -0.31
CA LEU A 24 20.94 8.92 0.17
C LEU A 24 19.60 9.63 0.04
N MET A 25 19.48 10.89 0.47
CA MET A 25 18.23 11.66 0.32
C MET A 25 17.85 11.89 -1.14
N TRP A 26 18.83 11.96 -2.05
CA TRP A 26 18.59 12.09 -3.50
C TRP A 26 18.16 10.78 -4.17
N ILE A 27 18.60 9.64 -3.63
CA ILE A 27 18.31 8.29 -4.17
C ILE A 27 17.09 7.67 -3.48
N LEU A 28 16.82 8.02 -2.22
CA LEU A 28 15.69 7.52 -1.46
C LEU A 28 14.41 7.90 -2.19
N PRO A 29 13.51 6.94 -2.47
CA PRO A 29 12.26 7.21 -3.15
C PRO A 29 11.39 8.08 -2.23
N THR A 30 11.53 9.39 -2.36
CA THR A 30 10.82 10.38 -1.53
C THR A 30 9.32 10.13 -1.52
N GLU A 31 8.78 9.70 -2.67
CA GLU A 31 7.38 9.35 -2.84
C GLU A 31 6.94 8.17 -1.97
N TYR A 32 7.79 7.16 -1.81
CA TYR A 32 7.52 6.01 -0.94
C TYR A 32 7.38 6.43 0.52
N PHE A 33 8.33 7.24 1.03
CA PHE A 33 8.28 7.73 2.41
C PHE A 33 7.11 8.69 2.63
N GLN A 34 6.80 9.55 1.65
CA GLN A 34 5.61 10.39 1.68
C GLN A 34 4.33 9.55 1.77
N GLY A 35 4.22 8.50 0.96
CA GLY A 35 3.11 7.56 1.01
C GLY A 35 3.00 6.87 2.36
N ALA A 36 4.11 6.36 2.88
CA ALA A 36 4.16 5.70 4.18
C ALA A 36 3.74 6.64 5.33
N ALA A 37 4.19 7.89 5.31
CA ALA A 37 3.80 8.91 6.28
C ALA A 37 2.30 9.23 6.17
N MET A 38 1.78 9.39 4.94
CA MET A 38 0.36 9.66 4.72
C MET A 38 -0.51 8.49 5.20
N GLY A 39 -0.11 7.24 4.94
CA GLY A 39 -0.83 6.07 5.45
C GLY A 39 -0.91 6.05 6.97
N TRP A 40 0.17 6.43 7.65
CA TRP A 40 0.17 6.57 9.11
C TRP A 40 -0.79 7.68 9.59
N ILE A 41 -0.75 8.84 8.95
CA ILE A 41 -1.64 9.97 9.27
C ILE A 41 -3.11 9.58 9.05
N GLU A 42 -3.44 9.00 7.90
CA GLU A 42 -4.83 8.63 7.61
C GLU A 42 -5.35 7.52 8.53
N ASN A 43 -4.52 6.54 8.89
CA ASN A 43 -4.90 5.54 9.89
C ASN A 43 -5.13 6.17 11.26
N THR A 44 -4.30 7.13 11.69
CA THR A 44 -4.51 7.82 12.99
C THR A 44 -5.79 8.67 12.98
N LEU A 45 -6.21 9.16 11.81
CA LEU A 45 -7.52 9.79 11.59
C LEU A 45 -8.68 8.78 11.45
N GLY A 46 -8.42 7.48 11.61
CA GLY A 46 -9.43 6.42 11.57
C GLY A 46 -9.81 5.94 10.17
N ARG A 47 -9.14 6.40 9.11
CA ARG A 47 -9.35 5.86 7.76
C ARG A 47 -8.80 4.45 7.67
N GLN A 48 -9.54 3.58 6.97
CA GLN A 48 -9.16 2.20 6.73
C GLN A 48 -9.26 1.91 5.25
N GLU A 49 -8.27 2.37 4.50
CA GLU A 49 -8.25 2.19 3.05
C GLU A 49 -6.91 1.66 2.53
N ILE A 50 -6.98 0.94 1.43
CA ILE A 50 -5.84 0.50 0.62
C ILE A 50 -5.99 1.12 -0.76
N LYS A 51 -4.89 1.62 -1.33
CA LYS A 51 -4.86 2.19 -2.69
C LYS A 51 -4.50 1.10 -3.68
N GLU A 52 -5.27 0.98 -4.75
CA GLU A 52 -4.98 -0.01 -5.78
C GLU A 52 -4.85 0.65 -7.14
N TRP A 53 -3.99 0.06 -7.99
CA TRP A 53 -3.67 0.53 -9.33
C TRP A 53 -3.36 -0.63 -10.26
N GLY A 54 -3.51 -0.39 -11.56
CA GLY A 54 -3.25 -1.39 -12.61
C GLY A 54 -4.52 -1.84 -13.35
N TYR A 55 -4.30 -2.69 -14.35
CA TYR A 55 -5.35 -3.28 -15.19
C TYR A 55 -5.34 -4.80 -15.05
N ASN A 56 -6.45 -5.47 -15.35
CA ASN A 56 -6.64 -6.93 -15.26
C ASN A 56 -6.53 -7.51 -13.84
N GLN A 57 -7.52 -7.17 -13.02
CA GLN A 57 -7.76 -7.83 -11.75
C GLN A 57 -8.23 -9.28 -12.01
N PRO A 58 -7.73 -10.29 -11.28
CA PRO A 58 -8.24 -11.65 -11.38
C PRO A 58 -9.71 -11.72 -10.94
N ALA A 59 -10.46 -12.72 -11.39
CA ALA A 59 -11.91 -12.82 -11.13
C ALA A 59 -12.27 -12.84 -9.62
N TRP A 60 -11.38 -13.38 -8.77
CA TRP A 60 -11.56 -13.41 -7.31
C TRP A 60 -11.46 -12.03 -6.65
N HIS A 61 -10.93 -11.04 -7.36
CA HIS A 61 -10.62 -9.75 -6.77
C HIS A 61 -11.85 -8.96 -6.32
N ASN A 62 -12.97 -9.08 -7.04
CA ASN A 62 -14.22 -8.44 -6.64
C ASN A 62 -14.76 -9.01 -5.32
N ASP A 63 -14.67 -10.33 -5.15
CA ASP A 63 -15.04 -10.99 -3.90
C ASP A 63 -14.12 -10.54 -2.77
N TYR A 64 -12.81 -10.47 -3.03
CA TYR A 64 -11.83 -9.98 -2.07
C TYR A 64 -12.15 -8.57 -1.56
N LYS A 65 -12.49 -7.64 -2.46
CA LYS A 65 -12.94 -6.28 -2.07
C LYS A 65 -14.20 -6.30 -1.22
N SER A 66 -15.20 -7.09 -1.61
CA SER A 66 -16.45 -7.20 -0.85
C SER A 66 -16.19 -7.73 0.55
N ILE A 67 -15.40 -8.81 0.68
CA ILE A 67 -15.11 -9.43 1.97
C ILE A 67 -14.37 -8.47 2.89
N LEU A 68 -13.35 -7.76 2.38
CA LEU A 68 -12.61 -6.75 3.15
C LEU A 68 -13.52 -5.62 3.64
N LEU A 69 -14.40 -5.13 2.77
CA LEU A 69 -15.36 -4.09 3.13
C LEU A 69 -16.37 -4.60 4.15
N ASP A 70 -16.97 -5.76 3.92
CA ASP A 70 -18.08 -6.26 4.73
C ASP A 70 -17.61 -6.67 6.13
N LYS A 71 -16.52 -7.46 6.21
CA LYS A 71 -16.01 -8.00 7.48
C LYS A 71 -15.15 -7.02 8.25
N TYR A 72 -14.30 -6.27 7.56
CA TYR A 72 -13.25 -5.46 8.20
C TYR A 72 -13.44 -3.96 8.01
N LYS A 73 -14.46 -3.52 7.26
CA LYS A 73 -14.70 -2.10 6.94
C LYS A 73 -13.48 -1.44 6.30
N VAL A 74 -12.67 -2.23 5.56
CA VAL A 74 -11.50 -1.75 4.82
C VAL A 74 -11.90 -1.50 3.37
N TYR A 75 -11.70 -0.28 2.91
CA TYR A 75 -12.04 0.15 1.56
C TYR A 75 -10.84 -0.03 0.63
N ILE A 76 -11.08 -0.48 -0.61
CA ILE A 76 -10.05 -0.48 -1.64
C ILE A 76 -10.34 0.65 -2.63
N PHE A 77 -9.58 1.72 -2.51
CA PHE A 77 -9.71 2.89 -3.37
C PHE A 77 -8.94 2.67 -4.68
N HIS A 78 -9.67 2.66 -5.78
CA HIS A 78 -9.11 2.49 -7.12
C HIS A 78 -8.64 3.83 -7.65
N SER A 79 -7.34 4.04 -7.72
CA SER A 79 -6.78 5.24 -8.30
C SER A 79 -6.41 5.00 -9.77
N GLY A 80 -7.32 5.37 -10.67
CA GLY A 80 -7.02 5.46 -12.11
C GLY A 80 -7.34 4.18 -12.86
N GLU A 81 -8.57 3.66 -12.69
CA GLU A 81 -9.10 2.58 -13.52
C GLU A 81 -8.83 2.86 -15.00
N GLY A 82 -8.20 1.90 -15.69
CA GLY A 82 -7.92 2.01 -17.11
C GLY A 82 -6.71 2.88 -17.51
N SER A 83 -5.91 3.39 -16.57
CA SER A 83 -4.75 4.24 -16.88
C SER A 83 -3.43 3.71 -16.32
N PHE A 84 -2.35 3.86 -17.10
CA PHE A 84 -1.00 3.67 -16.61
C PHE A 84 -0.68 4.75 -15.57
N ILE A 85 -0.37 4.34 -14.34
CA ILE A 85 0.11 5.26 -13.32
C ILE A 85 1.61 5.52 -13.50
N SER A 86 2.07 6.72 -13.16
CA SER A 86 3.50 7.03 -13.17
C SER A 86 4.26 6.22 -12.10
N LEU A 87 5.56 5.96 -12.34
CA LEU A 87 6.42 5.27 -11.37
C LEU A 87 6.42 5.95 -10.00
N LYS A 88 6.39 7.29 -9.98
CA LYS A 88 6.30 8.10 -8.76
C LYS A 88 5.04 7.78 -7.96
N LYS A 89 3.89 7.75 -8.63
CA LYS A 89 2.59 7.44 -8.02
C LYS A 89 2.53 5.99 -7.53
N SER A 90 3.14 5.06 -8.27
CA SER A 90 3.27 3.65 -7.85
C SER A 90 4.04 3.52 -6.53
N ARG A 91 5.22 4.14 -6.44
CA ARG A 91 6.04 4.15 -5.22
C ARG A 91 5.31 4.78 -4.03
N TYR A 92 4.58 5.86 -4.27
CA TYR A 92 3.74 6.49 -3.24
C TYR A 92 2.69 5.51 -2.70
N TYR A 93 1.94 4.85 -3.58
CA TYR A 93 0.93 3.88 -3.12
C TYR A 93 1.52 2.63 -2.48
N GLU A 94 2.71 2.20 -2.92
CA GLU A 94 3.43 1.11 -2.26
C GLU A 94 3.76 1.44 -0.81
N GLY A 95 4.36 2.62 -0.55
CA GLY A 95 4.66 3.08 0.80
C GLY A 95 3.40 3.23 1.66
N TYR A 96 2.36 3.84 1.09
CA TYR A 96 1.06 4.00 1.74
C TYR A 96 0.45 2.65 2.16
N ASN A 97 0.35 1.72 1.21
CA ASN A 97 -0.26 0.42 1.43
C ASN A 97 0.53 -0.42 2.42
N LEU A 98 1.88 -0.39 2.38
CA LEU A 98 2.68 -1.14 3.33
C LEU A 98 2.39 -0.69 4.77
N THR A 99 2.36 0.62 5.00
CA THR A 99 2.04 1.18 6.31
C THR A 99 0.63 0.81 6.74
N MET A 100 -0.36 1.06 5.87
CA MET A 100 -1.77 0.73 6.16
C MET A 100 -1.97 -0.75 6.46
N LYS A 101 -1.38 -1.65 5.65
CA LYS A 101 -1.46 -3.09 5.89
C LYS A 101 -0.89 -3.46 7.25
N LYS A 102 0.31 -2.99 7.59
CA LYS A 102 0.91 -3.25 8.91
C LYS A 102 0.03 -2.76 10.07
N MET A 103 -0.56 -1.57 9.95
CA MET A 103 -1.41 -1.00 10.99
C MET A 103 -2.74 -1.76 11.13
N LEU A 104 -3.36 -2.16 10.01
CA LEU A 104 -4.59 -2.94 10.01
C LEU A 104 -4.36 -4.36 10.54
N ILE A 105 -3.27 -5.02 10.15
CA ILE A 105 -2.87 -6.32 10.72
C ILE A 105 -2.69 -6.21 12.23
N LYS A 106 -2.01 -5.15 12.70
CA LYS A 106 -1.84 -4.89 14.13
C LYS A 106 -3.18 -4.62 14.83
N LYS A 107 -4.09 -3.86 14.20
CA LYS A 107 -5.43 -3.54 14.74
C LYS A 107 -6.29 -4.78 14.92
N TYR A 108 -6.28 -5.70 13.95
CA TYR A 108 -7.12 -6.91 13.97
C TYR A 108 -6.43 -8.13 14.59
N GLY A 109 -5.12 -8.03 14.89
CA GLY A 109 -4.35 -9.13 15.48
C GLY A 109 -4.07 -10.29 14.53
N LYS A 110 -4.31 -10.13 13.22
CA LYS A 110 -4.13 -11.18 12.20
C LYS A 110 -3.98 -10.58 10.80
N ASP A 111 -3.48 -11.39 9.85
CA ASP A 111 -3.39 -11.00 8.44
C ASP A 111 -4.74 -11.10 7.73
N ILE A 112 -5.53 -10.04 7.88
CA ILE A 112 -6.87 -9.95 7.26
C ILE A 112 -6.81 -9.97 5.72
N PHE A 113 -5.69 -9.57 5.11
CA PHE A 113 -5.58 -9.49 3.65
C PHE A 113 -5.42 -10.89 3.08
N LEU A 114 -4.50 -11.68 3.65
CA LEU A 114 -4.31 -13.07 3.25
C LEU A 114 -5.54 -13.92 3.52
N GLU A 115 -6.25 -13.68 4.64
CA GLU A 115 -7.50 -14.37 4.94
C GLU A 115 -8.58 -14.08 3.89
N CYS A 116 -8.81 -12.79 3.57
CA CYS A 116 -9.80 -12.41 2.56
C CYS A 116 -9.44 -12.92 1.17
N GLU A 117 -8.15 -12.92 0.81
CA GLU A 117 -7.67 -13.43 -0.48
C GLU A 117 -7.96 -14.92 -0.64
N LYS A 118 -7.67 -15.74 0.38
CA LYS A 118 -7.98 -17.17 0.39
C LYS A 118 -9.48 -17.44 0.25
N GLU A 119 -10.29 -16.74 1.04
CA GLU A 119 -11.75 -16.90 0.99
C GLU A 119 -12.32 -16.49 -0.38
N ALA A 120 -11.80 -15.40 -0.97
CA ALA A 120 -12.19 -14.98 -2.31
C ALA A 120 -11.83 -16.01 -3.38
N ALA A 121 -10.64 -16.60 -3.30
CA ALA A 121 -10.20 -17.65 -4.22
C ALA A 121 -11.08 -18.91 -4.10
N GLU A 122 -11.44 -19.33 -2.89
CA GLU A 122 -12.34 -20.46 -2.64
C GLU A 122 -13.74 -20.23 -3.24
N ARG A 123 -14.30 -19.02 -3.10
CA ARG A 123 -15.61 -18.67 -3.70
C ARG A 123 -15.61 -18.74 -5.21
N VAL A 124 -14.50 -18.36 -5.85
CA VAL A 124 -14.36 -18.47 -7.32
C VAL A 124 -14.22 -19.93 -7.74
N ASP A 125 -13.44 -20.74 -7.03
CA ASP A 125 -13.31 -22.17 -7.33
C ASP A 125 -14.66 -22.90 -7.21
N GLN A 126 -15.44 -22.60 -6.17
CA GLN A 126 -16.79 -23.14 -6.01
C GLN A 126 -17.72 -22.74 -7.16
N ARG A 127 -17.73 -21.46 -7.56
CA ARG A 127 -18.52 -21.00 -8.73
C ARG A 127 -18.10 -21.73 -10.00
N ASN A 128 -16.81 -21.89 -10.24
CA ASN A 128 -16.31 -22.59 -11.42
C ASN A 128 -16.69 -24.08 -11.42
N LYS A 129 -16.70 -24.74 -10.25
CA LYS A 129 -17.18 -26.12 -10.12
C LYS A 129 -18.66 -26.25 -10.48
N ILE A 130 -19.50 -25.33 -9.98
CA ILE A 130 -20.94 -25.30 -10.27
C ILE A 130 -21.21 -25.09 -11.77
N LEU A 131 -20.48 -24.15 -12.39
CA LEU A 131 -20.61 -23.87 -13.82
C LEU A 131 -20.21 -25.09 -14.67
N LYS A 132 -19.19 -25.85 -14.27
CA LYS A 132 -18.78 -27.08 -14.96
C LYS A 132 -19.74 -28.25 -14.76
N SER A 133 -20.43 -28.31 -13.62
CA SER A 133 -21.41 -29.37 -13.34
C SER A 133 -22.81 -29.07 -13.88
N SER A 134 -23.06 -27.87 -14.39
CA SER A 134 -24.36 -27.49 -14.94
C SER A 134 -24.51 -28.07 -16.35
N PRO A 135 -25.60 -28.80 -16.65
CA PRO A 135 -25.83 -29.34 -17.99
C PRO A 135 -25.91 -28.21 -19.01
N SER A 136 -25.30 -28.41 -20.19
CA SER A 136 -25.40 -27.46 -21.29
C SER A 136 -26.88 -27.26 -21.64
N PRO A 137 -27.37 -26.02 -21.77
CA PRO A 137 -28.72 -25.81 -22.28
C PRO A 137 -28.79 -26.37 -23.71
N GLU A 138 -29.66 -27.35 -23.92
CA GLU A 138 -30.04 -27.89 -25.23
C GLU A 138 -30.91 -26.90 -26.02
#